data_AF-A0A6P0UI34-F1
#
_entry.id   AF-A0A6P0UI34-F1
#
_cell.length_a   1.000
_cell.length_b   1.000
_cell.length_c   1.000
_cell.angle_alpha   90.00
_cell.angle_beta   90.00
_cell.angle_gamma   90.00
#
_symmetry.space_group_name_H-M   'P 1'
#
loop_
_entity.id
_entity.type
_entity.pdbx_description
1 polymer ?
#
loop_
_entity_poly.entity_id
_entity_poly.type
_entity_poly.pdbx_seq_one_letter_code
_entity_poly.pdbx_strand_id
1 'polypeptide(L)'
;MKKLLASLTVVLLVVAGCSDVDLLQDENLLKSVNFTGTTTECYPDIDGLVSGLPTSVEVTTTAKPGMDSYFTININDSDLAGENIPAWCIDVDRSLGVDHTFVADVYSSTESLPDLFENPENFDLINWIINQQYIGKPSPSGGNYTFGDVQWAIWELIDDVNCVACAFLGDGWSVTKGQEIVDAALASPEAEGFVPDCGQLIAIVLIPQDNSQPIFITLEVPCDCKETECNECDGKVTRLDLQYNGENPADIVVMDKKGDNELPIGIINPGETFTVDGSTGIFDDKKNTLGTEIVIFVDGVENTKIHTSCSQPIGPGLTFGDFTVVGGASRNGGELCPLDPPPGNGDDCGECDGKVTRLDLVNDGPATQIVVTDKKGENEIFNEFVEAGATFTLSGFDKNGTLGTEIVIKANGSETKIHTSCSQPIGPGLSFGDFTVVGGASRNGGELCPLDPPPGNGGDDDCECDGKVDYLKLSYSGDLDDDIRVETKKEGDVFNGKVSADGTFEFYGNDKKGTLGTEITIYVNGEEAVKIHTSCSQPIGPGLVAGDFEVIEGTSRNGGDLCPL
;
A
#
# COMPACT_ATOMS: atom_id res chain seq x y z
N MET A 1 -35.83 -60.90 46.61
CA MET A 1 -35.83 -59.65 47.41
C MET A 1 -34.49 -58.96 47.16
N LYS A 2 -34.46 -57.86 46.40
CA LYS A 2 -34.21 -56.46 46.88
C LYS A 2 -32.89 -56.37 47.69
N LYS A 3 -31.86 -55.54 47.43
CA LYS A 3 -31.57 -54.29 46.67
C LYS A 3 -30.01 -54.20 46.58
N LEU A 4 -29.35 -53.75 45.50
CA LEU A 4 -29.09 -52.37 45.01
C LEU A 4 -28.12 -51.53 45.88
N LEU A 5 -26.91 -51.22 45.37
CA LEU A 5 -26.23 -49.89 45.23
C LEU A 5 -24.71 -50.06 44.88
N ALA A 6 -24.26 -49.61 43.70
CA ALA A 6 -23.52 -48.35 43.40
C ALA A 6 -21.98 -48.49 43.56
N SER A 7 -21.19 -48.64 42.48
CA SER A 7 -20.67 -47.65 41.49
C SER A 7 -19.41 -46.91 41.96
N LEU A 8 -18.25 -47.16 41.32
CA LEU A 8 -17.29 -46.18 40.79
C LEU A 8 -16.11 -46.93 40.12
N THR A 9 -15.85 -46.71 38.82
CA THR A 9 -14.68 -47.28 38.12
C THR A 9 -13.91 -46.17 37.43
N VAL A 10 -12.63 -46.04 37.80
CA VAL A 10 -11.62 -45.17 37.19
C VAL A 10 -10.95 -45.90 36.03
N VAL A 11 -10.76 -45.20 34.92
CA VAL A 11 -10.09 -45.68 33.69
C VAL A 11 -8.62 -45.28 33.73
N LEU A 12 -7.72 -46.20 33.34
CA LEU A 12 -6.33 -45.88 33.00
C LEU A 12 -5.83 -46.71 31.79
N LEU A 13 -5.12 -45.99 30.92
CA LEU A 13 -4.38 -46.30 29.69
C LEU A 13 -3.74 -47.70 29.52
N VAL A 14 -3.67 -48.16 28.26
CA VAL A 14 -2.53 -48.91 27.70
C VAL A 14 -2.31 -48.55 26.21
N VAL A 15 -1.03 -48.44 25.84
CA VAL A 15 -0.42 -48.08 24.54
C VAL A 15 -0.06 -49.34 23.73
N ALA A 16 -0.11 -49.31 22.40
CA ALA A 16 0.66 -50.20 21.49
C ALA A 16 0.68 -49.65 20.05
N GLY A 17 1.78 -49.83 19.30
CA GLY A 17 1.97 -49.32 17.93
C GLY A 17 2.40 -50.36 16.87
N CYS A 18 2.74 -49.80 15.69
CA CYS A 18 3.43 -50.31 14.48
C CYS A 18 2.79 -51.41 13.59
N SER A 19 2.57 -51.06 12.31
CA SER A 19 2.88 -51.91 11.13
C SER A 19 2.72 -51.13 9.81
N ASP A 20 3.74 -51.20 8.95
CA ASP A 20 3.77 -50.75 7.54
C ASP A 20 2.73 -51.47 6.67
N VAL A 21 2.12 -50.76 5.72
CA VAL A 21 1.46 -51.35 4.54
C VAL A 21 1.85 -50.55 3.29
N ASP A 22 2.28 -51.31 2.30
CA ASP A 22 2.84 -50.94 1.00
C ASP A 22 2.06 -49.89 0.19
N LEU A 23 2.88 -49.13 -0.51
CA LEU A 23 2.64 -48.27 -1.66
C LEU A 23 1.64 -48.84 -2.68
N LEU A 24 0.57 -48.11 -2.91
CA LEU A 24 0.00 -47.96 -4.24
C LEU A 24 0.27 -46.51 -4.68
N GLN A 25 1.14 -46.38 -5.69
CA GLN A 25 1.32 -45.16 -6.46
C GLN A 25 -0.01 -44.79 -7.10
N ASP A 26 -0.59 -43.66 -6.71
CA ASP A 26 -1.64 -43.00 -7.47
C ASP A 26 -1.05 -41.74 -8.09
N GLU A 27 -0.45 -41.90 -9.27
CA GLU A 27 -0.12 -40.78 -10.14
C GLU A 27 -1.43 -40.22 -10.73
N ASN A 28 -2.14 -39.39 -9.95
CA ASN A 28 -3.15 -38.46 -10.46
C ASN A 28 -3.63 -37.38 -9.47
N LEU A 29 -2.79 -36.97 -8.51
CA LEU A 29 -3.03 -35.81 -7.64
C LEU A 29 -2.32 -34.55 -8.19
N LEU A 30 -2.67 -34.17 -9.41
CA LEU A 30 -2.42 -32.82 -9.94
C LEU A 30 -3.75 -32.32 -10.52
N LYS A 31 -4.66 -31.96 -9.62
CA LYS A 31 -5.83 -31.15 -9.93
C LYS A 31 -5.97 -30.10 -8.84
N SER A 32 -5.76 -28.85 -9.26
CA SER A 32 -6.18 -27.60 -8.61
C SER A 32 -6.01 -27.56 -7.09
N VAL A 33 -4.90 -26.96 -6.65
CA VAL A 33 -4.92 -26.23 -5.38
C VAL A 33 -5.93 -25.10 -5.62
N ASN A 34 -7.14 -25.23 -5.06
CA ASN A 34 -8.07 -24.12 -5.02
C ASN A 34 -7.53 -23.16 -3.97
N PHE A 35 -7.07 -21.99 -4.41
CA PHE A 35 -6.77 -20.90 -3.49
C PHE A 35 -8.09 -20.41 -2.89
N THR A 36 -8.34 -20.79 -1.64
CA THR A 36 -9.45 -20.33 -0.82
C THR A 36 -8.89 -19.41 0.24
N GLY A 37 -9.26 -18.14 0.21
CA GLY A 37 -8.87 -17.16 1.21
C GLY A 37 -10.09 -16.58 1.93
N THR A 38 -9.86 -15.60 2.78
CA THR A 38 -10.91 -14.74 3.33
C THR A 38 -10.63 -13.29 2.91
N THR A 39 -11.61 -12.60 2.33
CA THR A 39 -11.61 -11.14 2.24
C THR A 39 -12.15 -10.58 3.55
N THR A 40 -11.56 -9.52 4.05
CA THR A 40 -12.10 -8.76 5.17
C THR A 40 -12.71 -7.49 4.61
N GLU A 41 -14.04 -7.42 4.58
CA GLU A 41 -14.75 -6.18 4.28
C GLU A 41 -15.15 -5.53 5.60
N CYS A 42 -14.72 -4.28 5.81
CA CYS A 42 -15.06 -3.51 6.99
C CYS A 42 -16.11 -2.46 6.63
N TYR A 43 -17.17 -2.39 7.41
CA TYR A 43 -18.23 -1.40 7.28
C TYR A 43 -18.29 -0.54 8.55
N PRO A 44 -18.60 0.76 8.46
CA PRO A 44 -18.76 1.60 9.65
C PRO A 44 -19.95 1.12 10.49
N ASP A 45 -19.72 0.84 11.76
CA ASP A 45 -20.75 0.40 12.72
C ASP A 45 -21.27 1.58 13.55
N ILE A 46 -21.88 2.56 12.87
CA ILE A 46 -22.50 3.72 13.51
C ILE A 46 -23.69 3.27 14.36
N ASP A 47 -24.52 2.35 13.87
CA ASP A 47 -25.69 1.86 14.62
C ASP A 47 -25.27 1.18 15.94
N GLY A 48 -24.20 0.39 15.93
CA GLY A 48 -23.62 -0.22 17.11
C GLY A 48 -23.03 0.81 18.06
N LEU A 49 -22.29 1.80 17.55
CA LEU A 49 -21.78 2.93 18.33
C LEU A 49 -22.93 3.67 19.05
N VAL A 50 -23.95 4.11 18.29
CA VAL A 50 -25.10 4.86 18.81
C VAL A 50 -25.88 4.03 19.83
N SER A 51 -26.08 2.73 19.57
CA SER A 51 -26.75 1.82 20.51
C SER A 51 -25.96 1.59 21.80
N GLY A 52 -24.64 1.78 21.76
CA GLY A 52 -23.73 1.69 22.90
C GLY A 52 -23.63 2.98 23.72
N LEU A 53 -24.12 4.11 23.22
CA LEU A 53 -24.04 5.38 23.95
C LEU A 53 -24.90 5.33 25.23
N PRO A 54 -24.38 5.81 26.37
CA PRO A 54 -25.18 5.98 27.58
C PRO A 54 -26.24 7.07 27.36
N THR A 55 -27.39 6.99 28.02
CA THR A 55 -28.42 8.04 27.88
C THR A 55 -28.00 9.37 28.51
N SER A 56 -27.15 9.32 29.55
CA SER A 56 -26.64 10.48 30.25
C SER A 56 -25.30 10.18 30.92
N VAL A 57 -24.46 11.20 31.09
CA VAL A 57 -23.13 11.07 31.72
C VAL A 57 -22.83 12.22 32.68
N GLU A 58 -22.00 11.98 33.71
CA GLU A 58 -21.46 13.04 34.56
C GLU A 58 -20.14 13.59 33.97
N VAL A 59 -20.15 14.87 33.64
CA VAL A 59 -19.05 15.59 32.98
C VAL A 59 -18.46 16.62 33.93
N THR A 60 -17.14 16.78 33.95
CA THR A 60 -16.44 17.88 34.64
C THR A 60 -15.53 18.62 33.69
N THR A 61 -15.71 19.93 33.52
CA THR A 61 -14.78 20.76 32.73
C THR A 61 -13.51 21.04 33.50
N THR A 62 -12.34 20.75 32.92
CA THR A 62 -11.03 20.89 33.58
C THR A 62 -10.17 22.00 32.98
N ALA A 63 -10.43 22.43 31.74
CA ALA A 63 -9.75 23.57 31.13
C ALA A 63 -10.64 24.36 30.14
N LYS A 64 -10.36 25.66 30.01
CA LYS A 64 -10.94 26.60 29.04
C LYS A 64 -9.97 27.78 28.82
N PRO A 65 -9.23 27.85 27.69
CA PRO A 65 -9.22 26.90 26.58
C PRO A 65 -8.63 25.54 26.98
N GLY A 66 -8.92 24.50 26.19
CA GLY A 66 -8.17 23.25 26.17
C GLY A 66 -6.85 23.37 25.40
N MET A 67 -6.13 22.27 25.20
CA MET A 67 -4.84 22.26 24.49
C MET A 67 -5.02 22.52 22.99
N ASP A 68 -5.93 21.79 22.35
CA ASP A 68 -6.28 21.90 20.92
C ASP A 68 -7.81 21.82 20.73
N SER A 69 -8.54 22.36 21.70
CA SER A 69 -10.00 22.36 21.76
C SER A 69 -10.47 23.52 22.63
N TYR A 70 -11.76 23.86 22.56
CA TYR A 70 -12.28 24.96 23.35
C TYR A 70 -12.42 24.62 24.84
N PHE A 71 -12.72 23.36 25.15
CA PHE A 71 -12.72 22.82 26.51
C PHE A 71 -11.86 21.57 26.60
N THR A 72 -11.35 21.30 27.79
CA THR A 72 -10.94 19.96 28.20
C THR A 72 -11.91 19.49 29.29
N ILE A 73 -12.38 18.25 29.19
CA ILE A 73 -13.33 17.67 30.14
C ILE A 73 -12.85 16.31 30.64
N ASN A 74 -13.42 15.88 31.76
CA ASN A 74 -13.38 14.50 32.22
C ASN A 74 -14.81 13.96 32.27
N ILE A 75 -14.98 12.70 31.91
CA ILE A 75 -16.24 11.95 32.06
C ILE A 75 -15.99 10.85 33.08
N ASN A 76 -16.75 10.86 34.18
CA ASN A 76 -16.45 10.04 35.36
C ASN A 76 -16.98 8.61 35.25
N ASP A 77 -18.07 8.41 34.51
CA ASP A 77 -18.81 7.17 34.42
C ASP A 77 -19.27 6.87 32.98
N SER A 78 -19.74 5.64 32.75
CA SER A 78 -20.14 5.05 31.46
C SER A 78 -19.00 4.60 30.53
N ASP A 79 -19.39 4.06 29.37
CA ASP A 79 -18.49 3.68 28.28
C ASP A 79 -17.83 4.89 27.60
N LEU A 80 -18.24 6.12 27.94
CA LEU A 80 -17.58 7.37 27.56
C LEU A 80 -16.58 7.89 28.60
N ALA A 81 -16.34 7.16 29.69
CA ALA A 81 -15.45 7.61 30.76
C ALA A 81 -14.02 7.83 30.26
N GLY A 82 -13.42 8.95 30.68
CA GLY A 82 -12.07 9.32 30.28
C GLY A 82 -11.63 10.65 30.89
N GLU A 83 -10.32 10.90 30.84
CA GLU A 83 -9.70 12.13 31.32
C GLU A 83 -9.09 12.92 30.16
N ASN A 84 -9.06 14.25 30.29
CA ASN A 84 -8.48 15.15 29.30
C ASN A 84 -9.11 15.05 27.90
N ILE A 85 -10.41 14.80 27.85
CA ILE A 85 -11.15 14.67 26.60
C ILE A 85 -11.30 16.06 25.96
N PRO A 86 -10.86 16.26 24.71
CA PRO A 86 -11.10 17.49 23.97
C PRO A 86 -12.60 17.67 23.70
N ALA A 87 -13.12 18.87 23.96
CA ALA A 87 -14.52 19.20 23.70
C ALA A 87 -14.67 20.57 23.05
N TRP A 88 -15.71 20.70 22.25
CA TRP A 88 -16.02 21.86 21.43
C TRP A 88 -17.28 22.56 21.93
N CYS A 89 -17.31 23.88 21.83
CA CYS A 89 -18.45 24.70 22.22
C CYS A 89 -19.49 24.72 21.10
N ILE A 90 -20.77 24.60 21.44
CA ILE A 90 -21.86 24.59 20.46
C ILE A 90 -22.60 25.93 20.38
N ASP A 91 -23.07 26.43 21.52
CA ASP A 91 -23.98 27.58 21.66
C ASP A 91 -23.25 28.80 22.31
N VAL A 92 -23.18 29.95 21.65
CA VAL A 92 -22.44 31.13 22.08
C VAL A 92 -23.20 31.95 23.13
N ASP A 93 -24.51 31.77 23.23
CA ASP A 93 -25.37 32.44 24.20
C ASP A 93 -25.28 31.82 25.61
N ARG A 94 -24.73 30.61 25.71
CA ARG A 94 -24.54 29.91 26.98
C ARG A 94 -23.12 30.01 27.51
N SER A 95 -22.97 29.56 28.75
CA SER A 95 -21.70 29.62 29.45
C SER A 95 -21.42 28.33 30.21
N LEU A 96 -20.16 27.93 30.16
CA LEU A 96 -19.59 26.87 30.98
C LEU A 96 -18.19 27.28 31.43
N GLY A 97 -17.95 27.16 32.73
CA GLY A 97 -16.71 27.50 33.40
C GLY A 97 -15.83 26.28 33.64
N VAL A 98 -14.60 26.53 34.10
CA VAL A 98 -13.69 25.48 34.58
C VAL A 98 -14.15 25.01 35.96
N ASP A 99 -13.89 23.74 36.29
CA ASP A 99 -14.30 23.05 37.51
C ASP A 99 -15.82 22.97 37.70
N HIS A 100 -16.58 23.00 36.59
CA HIS A 100 -18.03 22.81 36.59
C HIS A 100 -18.35 21.34 36.31
N THR A 101 -19.06 20.70 37.24
CA THR A 101 -19.56 19.33 37.09
C THR A 101 -21.07 19.34 36.82
N PHE A 102 -21.51 18.65 35.77
CA PHE A 102 -22.90 18.60 35.34
C PHE A 102 -23.28 17.21 34.79
N VAL A 103 -24.57 16.90 34.78
CA VAL A 103 -25.12 15.73 34.09
C VAL A 103 -25.57 16.17 32.69
N ALA A 104 -25.13 15.46 31.67
CA ALA A 104 -25.47 15.74 30.29
C ALA A 104 -26.28 14.59 29.67
N ASP A 105 -27.31 14.91 28.90
CA ASP A 105 -27.95 13.98 27.98
C ASP A 105 -27.05 13.80 26.75
N VAL A 106 -26.93 12.57 26.25
CA VAL A 106 -25.97 12.20 25.19
C VAL A 106 -26.70 11.90 23.90
N TYR A 107 -26.20 12.46 22.80
CA TYR A 107 -26.71 12.26 21.45
C TYR A 107 -25.56 12.06 20.47
N SER A 108 -25.77 11.23 19.46
CA SER A 108 -24.97 11.25 18.23
C SER A 108 -25.34 12.45 17.36
N SER A 109 -24.38 12.96 16.59
CA SER A 109 -24.66 13.96 15.54
C SER A 109 -25.46 13.40 14.36
N THR A 110 -25.54 12.07 14.21
CA THR A 110 -26.27 11.40 13.11
C THR A 110 -27.73 11.07 13.46
N GLU A 111 -28.16 11.29 14.70
CA GLU A 111 -29.55 11.15 15.10
C GLU A 111 -30.28 12.50 15.14
N SER A 112 -31.59 12.46 15.39
CA SER A 112 -32.36 13.69 15.54
C SER A 112 -31.97 14.40 16.84
N LEU A 113 -31.24 15.51 16.70
CA LEU A 113 -30.91 16.36 17.83
C LEU A 113 -32.15 17.12 18.34
N PRO A 114 -32.21 17.47 19.65
CA PRO A 114 -33.28 18.32 20.18
C PRO A 114 -33.31 19.72 19.54
N ASP A 115 -34.50 20.35 19.50
CA ASP A 115 -34.70 21.76 19.10
C ASP A 115 -34.06 22.72 20.14
N LEU A 116 -32.74 22.68 20.25
CA LEU A 116 -31.92 23.51 21.14
C LEU A 116 -30.93 24.37 20.36
N PHE A 117 -30.61 23.96 19.13
CA PHE A 117 -29.61 24.57 18.28
C PHE A 117 -30.30 25.34 17.15
N GLU A 118 -29.66 26.38 16.65
CA GLU A 118 -30.18 27.26 15.61
C GLU A 118 -30.18 26.60 14.24
N ASN A 119 -29.08 25.90 13.91
CA ASN A 119 -28.92 25.16 12.65
C ASN A 119 -28.45 23.70 12.91
N PRO A 120 -29.26 22.84 13.58
CA PRO A 120 -28.89 21.46 13.89
C PRO A 120 -28.67 20.59 12.65
N GLU A 121 -29.18 21.00 11.49
CA GLU A 121 -28.97 20.31 10.22
C GLU A 121 -27.50 20.31 9.78
N ASN A 122 -26.70 21.29 10.19
CA ASN A 122 -25.31 21.45 9.77
C ASN A 122 -24.30 20.57 10.53
N PHE A 123 -24.77 19.62 11.36
CA PHE A 123 -23.90 18.70 12.10
C PHE A 123 -23.16 17.70 11.20
N ASP A 124 -23.67 17.44 10.00
CA ASP A 124 -22.95 16.75 8.93
C ASP A 124 -21.71 17.53 8.48
N LEU A 125 -21.83 18.85 8.28
CA LEU A 125 -20.71 19.75 7.98
C LEU A 125 -19.69 19.76 9.13
N ILE A 126 -20.17 19.71 10.38
CA ILE A 126 -19.27 19.60 11.55
C ILE A 126 -18.51 18.28 11.53
N ASN A 127 -19.17 17.16 11.27
CA ASN A 127 -18.52 15.86 11.11
C ASN A 127 -17.48 15.89 9.97
N TRP A 128 -17.78 16.54 8.86
CA TRP A 128 -16.82 16.72 7.77
C TRP A 128 -15.60 17.54 8.22
N ILE A 129 -15.80 18.68 8.90
CA ILE A 129 -14.74 19.59 9.37
C ILE A 129 -13.77 18.90 10.33
N ILE A 130 -14.26 18.15 11.32
CA ILE A 130 -13.39 17.50 12.33
C ILE A 130 -12.50 16.42 11.68
N ASN A 131 -12.96 15.81 10.59
CA ASN A 131 -12.18 14.83 9.82
C ASN A 131 -11.16 15.45 8.86
N GLN A 132 -11.24 16.76 8.61
CA GLN A 132 -10.22 17.47 7.82
C GLN A 132 -8.93 17.73 8.60
N GLN A 133 -8.89 17.51 9.93
CA GLN A 133 -7.68 17.67 10.75
C GLN A 133 -6.98 19.03 10.54
N TYR A 134 -7.73 20.14 10.55
CA TYR A 134 -7.19 21.46 10.21
C TYR A 134 -6.05 21.92 11.13
N ILE A 135 -6.11 21.64 12.43
CA ILE A 135 -5.16 22.18 13.42
C ILE A 135 -3.72 21.83 13.02
N GLY A 136 -2.88 22.86 12.84
CA GLY A 136 -1.49 22.72 12.42
C GLY A 136 -1.27 22.69 10.90
N LYS A 137 -2.31 22.49 10.07
CA LYS A 137 -2.20 22.57 8.61
C LYS A 137 -1.98 24.02 8.14
N PRO A 138 -1.25 24.25 7.03
CA PRO A 138 -1.05 25.59 6.49
C PRO A 138 -2.37 26.19 5.97
N SER A 139 -2.59 27.47 6.25
CA SER A 139 -3.72 28.24 5.72
C SER A 139 -3.34 28.99 4.43
N PRO A 140 -4.25 29.11 3.45
CA PRO A 140 -4.09 29.96 2.27
C PRO A 140 -3.82 31.44 2.60
N SER A 141 -4.38 31.97 3.69
CA SER A 141 -4.11 33.35 4.16
C SER A 141 -2.82 33.49 4.97
N GLY A 142 -2.09 32.39 5.19
CA GLY A 142 -0.78 32.35 5.80
C GLY A 142 -0.78 31.92 7.28
N GLY A 143 0.35 31.34 7.70
CA GLY A 143 0.44 30.66 9.00
C GLY A 143 -0.28 29.31 8.97
N ASN A 144 -0.54 28.75 10.15
CA ASN A 144 -1.24 27.47 10.30
C ASN A 144 -2.61 27.70 10.95
N TYR A 145 -3.56 26.82 10.65
CA TYR A 145 -4.83 26.78 11.39
C TYR A 145 -4.59 26.38 12.84
N THR A 146 -5.41 26.94 13.72
CA THR A 146 -5.43 26.73 15.16
C THR A 146 -6.78 26.17 15.58
N PHE A 147 -6.89 25.61 16.79
CA PHE A 147 -8.20 25.20 17.33
C PHE A 147 -9.21 26.37 17.36
N GLY A 148 -8.73 27.60 17.54
CA GLY A 148 -9.55 28.80 17.53
C GLY A 148 -10.20 29.08 16.17
N ASP A 149 -9.50 28.77 15.07
CA ASP A 149 -10.06 28.90 13.72
C ASP A 149 -11.17 27.86 13.50
N VAL A 150 -10.94 26.62 13.94
CA VAL A 150 -11.92 25.52 13.86
C VAL A 150 -13.15 25.80 14.73
N GLN A 151 -12.96 26.24 15.98
CA GLN A 151 -14.08 26.58 16.87
C GLN A 151 -14.89 27.75 16.33
N TRP A 152 -14.24 28.74 15.73
CA TRP A 152 -14.95 29.85 15.09
C TRP A 152 -15.80 29.38 13.90
N ALA A 153 -15.27 28.48 13.08
CA ALA A 153 -15.99 27.90 11.94
C ALA A 153 -17.19 27.06 12.36
N ILE A 154 -17.05 26.28 13.45
CA ILE A 154 -18.14 25.52 14.05
C ILE A 154 -19.31 26.46 14.39
N TRP A 155 -19.04 27.58 15.08
CA TRP A 155 -20.10 28.53 15.45
C TRP A 155 -20.74 29.24 14.26
N GLU A 156 -19.99 29.58 13.21
CA GLU A 156 -20.59 30.14 11.97
C GLU A 156 -21.64 29.20 11.37
N LEU A 157 -21.45 27.89 11.52
CA LEU A 157 -22.32 26.88 10.90
C LEU A 157 -23.53 26.53 11.75
N ILE A 158 -23.38 26.38 13.06
CA ILE A 158 -24.45 25.80 13.91
C ILE A 158 -25.18 26.81 14.79
N ASP A 159 -24.69 28.05 14.87
CA ASP A 159 -25.18 29.11 15.76
C ASP A 159 -25.63 30.35 14.96
N ASP A 160 -26.38 31.27 15.58
CA ASP A 160 -26.75 32.56 14.99
C ASP A 160 -25.76 33.70 15.31
N VAL A 161 -24.83 33.45 16.24
CA VAL A 161 -23.75 34.37 16.61
C VAL A 161 -22.41 33.62 16.74
N ASN A 162 -21.42 33.96 15.91
CA ASN A 162 -20.11 33.31 15.99
C ASN A 162 -19.37 33.51 17.31
N CYS A 163 -19.24 34.76 17.74
CA CYS A 163 -18.63 35.12 19.01
C CYS A 163 -18.82 36.60 19.31
N VAL A 164 -19.28 36.92 20.53
CA VAL A 164 -19.44 38.31 20.98
C VAL A 164 -18.12 38.92 21.44
N ALA A 165 -17.35 38.16 22.22
CA ALA A 165 -16.03 38.58 22.72
C ALA A 165 -14.87 37.75 22.15
N CYS A 166 -15.19 36.67 21.42
CA CYS A 166 -14.24 35.72 20.84
C CYS A 166 -13.16 35.28 21.85
N ALA A 167 -13.58 35.17 23.11
CA ALA A 167 -12.72 34.78 24.21
C ALA A 167 -12.42 33.28 24.12
N PHE A 168 -11.24 32.89 24.62
CA PHE A 168 -10.81 31.48 24.71
C PHE A 168 -10.59 30.77 23.36
N LEU A 169 -10.43 31.50 22.26
CA LEU A 169 -9.99 30.95 20.96
C LEU A 169 -8.45 30.81 20.84
N GLY A 170 -7.72 31.08 21.92
CA GLY A 170 -6.25 31.05 21.92
C GLY A 170 -5.61 32.20 21.13
N ASP A 171 -4.32 32.06 20.85
CA ASP A 171 -3.54 33.01 20.06
C ASP A 171 -3.42 32.54 18.60
N GLY A 172 -3.29 33.49 17.67
CA GLY A 172 -2.98 33.18 16.27
C GLY A 172 -4.18 32.76 15.41
N TRP A 173 -5.38 32.61 15.97
CA TRP A 173 -6.61 32.44 15.19
C TRP A 173 -7.00 33.73 14.46
N SER A 174 -7.83 33.63 13.43
CA SER A 174 -8.42 34.78 12.73
C SER A 174 -9.74 34.44 12.05
N VAL A 175 -10.61 35.43 11.88
CA VAL A 175 -11.86 35.29 11.10
C VAL A 175 -11.59 34.81 9.68
N THR A 176 -10.51 35.26 9.04
CA THR A 176 -10.18 34.83 7.68
C THR A 176 -9.95 33.33 7.60
N LYS A 177 -9.17 32.77 8.52
CA LYS A 177 -8.91 31.32 8.60
C LYS A 177 -10.14 30.51 9.01
N GLY A 178 -10.96 31.03 9.92
CA GLY A 178 -12.25 30.41 10.24
C GLY A 178 -13.18 30.37 9.02
N GLN A 179 -13.26 31.48 8.27
CA GLN A 179 -14.07 31.55 7.06
C GLN A 179 -13.56 30.61 5.95
N GLU A 180 -12.24 30.42 5.81
CA GLU A 180 -11.68 29.43 4.88
C GLU A 180 -12.21 28.02 5.16
N ILE A 181 -12.38 27.64 6.44
CA ILE A 181 -12.93 26.34 6.84
C ILE A 181 -14.42 26.25 6.50
N VAL A 182 -15.19 27.32 6.77
CA VAL A 182 -16.62 27.39 6.45
C VAL A 182 -16.85 27.32 4.95
N ASP A 183 -16.10 28.11 4.18
CA ASP A 183 -16.18 28.14 2.72
C ASP A 183 -15.79 26.77 2.13
N ALA A 184 -14.79 26.09 2.71
CA ALA A 184 -14.41 24.75 2.31
C ALA A 184 -15.52 23.72 2.58
N ALA A 185 -16.18 23.79 3.74
CA ALA A 185 -17.30 22.91 4.06
C ALA A 185 -18.49 23.16 3.12
N LEU A 186 -18.89 24.42 2.91
CA LEU A 186 -20.04 24.77 2.07
C LEU A 186 -19.79 24.55 0.56
N ALA A 187 -18.54 24.59 0.12
CA ALA A 187 -18.17 24.34 -1.27
C ALA A 187 -17.95 22.84 -1.56
N SER A 188 -17.74 22.02 -0.53
CA SER A 188 -17.48 20.59 -0.68
C SER A 188 -18.78 19.85 -1.01
N PRO A 189 -18.84 19.11 -2.13
CA PRO A 189 -20.01 18.29 -2.46
C PRO A 189 -20.18 17.09 -1.50
N GLU A 190 -19.16 16.77 -0.71
CA GLU A 190 -19.15 15.65 0.24
C GLU A 190 -19.53 16.06 1.66
N ALA A 191 -19.54 17.35 1.98
CA ALA A 191 -19.78 17.81 3.35
C ALA A 191 -21.26 17.73 3.72
N GLU A 192 -22.14 18.15 2.81
CA GLU A 192 -23.59 18.00 2.99
C GLU A 192 -23.98 16.52 2.93
N GLY A 193 -24.65 16.03 3.97
CA GLY A 193 -24.97 14.63 4.17
C GLY A 193 -23.78 13.76 4.57
N PHE A 194 -22.66 14.34 4.99
CA PHE A 194 -21.48 13.59 5.40
C PHE A 194 -21.79 12.63 6.56
N VAL A 195 -21.53 11.35 6.32
CA VAL A 195 -21.62 10.28 7.32
C VAL A 195 -20.22 9.72 7.53
N PRO A 196 -19.65 9.83 8.76
CA PRO A 196 -18.31 9.32 9.05
C PRO A 196 -18.13 7.83 8.73
N ASP A 197 -17.06 7.50 8.02
CA ASP A 197 -16.66 6.12 7.70
C ASP A 197 -15.81 5.49 8.82
N CYS A 198 -15.45 4.22 8.66
CA CYS A 198 -14.50 3.48 9.45
C CYS A 198 -13.26 4.30 9.85
N GLY A 199 -13.01 4.42 11.16
CA GLY A 199 -11.85 5.15 11.68
C GLY A 199 -11.95 6.68 11.60
N GLN A 200 -13.00 7.22 10.99
CA GLN A 200 -13.28 8.66 11.01
C GLN A 200 -13.94 9.07 12.33
N LEU A 201 -13.93 10.37 12.59
CA LEU A 201 -14.49 10.97 13.80
C LEU A 201 -15.97 11.32 13.61
N ILE A 202 -16.77 11.01 14.63
CA ILE A 202 -18.17 11.42 14.76
C ILE A 202 -18.34 12.30 15.99
N ALA A 203 -19.10 13.39 15.85
CA ALA A 203 -19.44 14.26 16.97
C ALA A 203 -20.51 13.62 17.87
N ILE A 204 -20.24 13.56 19.17
CA ILE A 204 -21.17 13.16 20.23
C ILE A 204 -21.54 14.40 21.04
N VAL A 205 -22.80 14.80 20.94
CA VAL A 205 -23.36 16.01 21.55
C VAL A 205 -23.77 15.72 22.99
N LEU A 206 -23.28 16.54 23.91
CA LEU A 206 -23.57 16.50 25.34
C LEU A 206 -24.37 17.73 25.72
N ILE A 207 -25.62 17.53 26.12
CA ILE A 207 -26.56 18.61 26.48
C ILE A 207 -26.73 18.65 28.01
N PRO A 208 -26.21 19.67 28.70
CA PRO A 208 -26.33 19.77 30.15
C PRO A 208 -27.79 19.93 30.62
N GLN A 209 -28.19 19.12 31.60
CA GLN A 209 -29.52 19.20 32.22
C GLN A 209 -29.70 20.44 33.11
N ASP A 210 -28.60 21.09 33.50
CA ASP A 210 -28.60 22.34 34.29
C ASP A 210 -28.68 23.60 33.43
N ASN A 211 -28.88 23.43 32.12
CA ASN A 211 -28.96 24.51 31.13
C ASN A 211 -27.66 25.31 30.95
N SER A 212 -26.51 24.73 31.32
CA SER A 212 -25.19 25.24 30.92
C SER A 212 -24.90 24.97 29.43
N GLN A 213 -23.69 25.32 28.99
CA GLN A 213 -23.21 25.20 27.60
C GLN A 213 -23.32 23.77 27.04
N PRO A 214 -24.08 23.51 25.97
CA PRO A 214 -23.92 22.29 25.20
C PRO A 214 -22.54 22.24 24.55
N ILE A 215 -21.94 21.06 24.58
CA ILE A 215 -20.63 20.77 23.99
C ILE A 215 -20.72 19.51 23.14
N PHE A 216 -19.75 19.29 22.25
CA PHE A 216 -19.56 17.95 21.68
C PHE A 216 -18.14 17.45 21.91
N ILE A 217 -18.01 16.14 22.01
CA ILE A 217 -16.75 15.40 21.94
C ILE A 217 -16.70 14.62 20.63
N THR A 218 -15.54 14.07 20.29
CA THR A 218 -15.37 13.23 19.11
C THR A 218 -15.07 11.79 19.51
N LEU A 219 -15.74 10.84 18.88
CA LEU A 219 -15.39 9.41 18.95
C LEU A 219 -14.97 8.91 17.57
N GLU A 220 -14.14 7.88 17.55
CA GLU A 220 -13.81 7.16 16.33
C GLU A 220 -14.91 6.15 15.99
N VAL A 221 -15.32 6.11 14.73
CA VAL A 221 -16.33 5.15 14.24
C VAL A 221 -15.72 3.75 14.18
N PRO A 222 -16.28 2.78 14.91
CA PRO A 222 -15.80 1.41 14.87
C PRO A 222 -16.11 0.74 13.53
N CYS A 223 -15.30 -0.24 13.17
CA CYS A 223 -15.51 -1.06 11.98
C CYS A 223 -16.10 -2.43 12.34
N ASP A 224 -17.19 -2.82 11.70
CA ASP A 224 -17.66 -4.21 11.64
C ASP A 224 -17.01 -4.90 10.43
N CYS A 225 -15.94 -5.64 10.69
CA CYS A 225 -15.21 -6.36 9.67
C CYS A 225 -15.73 -7.80 9.53
N LYS A 226 -16.29 -8.12 8.36
CA LYS A 226 -16.80 -9.45 8.03
C LYS A 226 -15.81 -10.18 7.15
N GLU A 227 -15.39 -11.35 7.61
CA GLU A 227 -14.65 -12.30 6.78
C GLU A 227 -15.62 -13.00 5.83
N THR A 228 -15.42 -12.78 4.53
CA THR A 228 -16.14 -13.49 3.48
C THR A 228 -15.19 -14.46 2.81
N GLU A 229 -15.62 -15.70 2.59
CA GLU A 229 -14.84 -16.64 1.79
C GLU A 229 -14.67 -16.08 0.38
N CYS A 230 -13.42 -16.01 -0.07
CA CYS A 230 -13.06 -15.54 -1.39
C CYS A 230 -12.38 -16.66 -2.18
N ASN A 231 -12.35 -16.52 -3.51
CA ASN A 231 -11.58 -17.41 -4.37
C ASN A 231 -10.78 -16.60 -5.40
N GLU A 232 -9.84 -17.28 -6.08
CA GLU A 232 -9.28 -16.77 -7.32
C GLU A 232 -10.36 -16.42 -8.33
N CYS A 233 -10.07 -15.42 -9.17
CA CYS A 233 -10.96 -15.02 -10.26
C CYS A 233 -11.26 -16.22 -11.17
N ASP A 234 -12.53 -16.60 -11.28
CA ASP A 234 -12.99 -17.59 -12.27
C ASP A 234 -14.26 -17.12 -12.99
N GLY A 235 -14.32 -17.39 -14.29
CA GLY A 235 -15.50 -17.15 -15.11
C GLY A 235 -15.72 -15.69 -15.52
N LYS A 236 -14.69 -14.84 -15.42
CA LYS A 236 -14.68 -13.38 -15.62
C LYS A 236 -15.24 -12.60 -14.43
N VAL A 237 -14.77 -11.37 -14.27
CA VAL A 237 -15.16 -10.44 -13.23
C VAL A 237 -16.58 -9.93 -13.47
N THR A 238 -17.43 -10.00 -12.45
CA THR A 238 -18.80 -9.49 -12.44
C THR A 238 -18.91 -8.14 -11.77
N ARG A 239 -18.07 -7.85 -10.77
CA ARG A 239 -18.04 -6.60 -10.01
C ARG A 239 -16.59 -6.21 -9.71
N LEU A 240 -16.24 -4.94 -9.84
CA LEU A 240 -15.01 -4.37 -9.26
C LEU A 240 -15.38 -3.18 -8.41
N ASP A 241 -14.77 -3.10 -7.23
CA ASP A 241 -14.83 -1.96 -6.34
C ASP A 241 -13.44 -1.31 -6.38
N LEU A 242 -13.37 -0.06 -6.84
CA LEU A 242 -12.14 0.66 -7.17
C LEU A 242 -12.03 1.92 -6.32
N GLN A 243 -10.88 2.15 -5.70
CA GLN A 243 -10.50 3.42 -5.09
C GLN A 243 -9.78 4.29 -6.12
N TYR A 244 -10.17 5.56 -6.24
CA TYR A 244 -9.46 6.53 -7.06
C TYR A 244 -8.33 7.19 -6.26
N ASN A 245 -7.11 7.18 -6.80
CA ASN A 245 -5.89 7.68 -6.15
C ASN A 245 -5.30 8.92 -6.83
N GLY A 246 -6.02 9.55 -7.77
CA GLY A 246 -5.55 10.76 -8.42
C GLY A 246 -5.45 11.94 -7.47
N GLU A 247 -4.76 13.01 -7.87
CA GLU A 247 -4.48 14.16 -6.98
C GLU A 247 -5.67 15.09 -6.79
N ASN A 248 -6.60 15.14 -7.74
CA ASN A 248 -7.73 16.08 -7.77
C ASN A 248 -9.02 15.33 -8.12
N PRO A 249 -10.21 15.86 -7.75
CA PRO A 249 -11.47 15.28 -8.19
C PRO A 249 -11.56 15.22 -9.72
N ALA A 250 -12.00 14.10 -10.27
CA ALA A 250 -12.02 13.88 -11.72
C ALA A 250 -13.27 13.15 -12.20
N ASP A 251 -13.70 13.43 -13.42
CA ASP A 251 -14.83 12.75 -14.06
C ASP A 251 -14.39 11.38 -14.59
N ILE A 252 -14.95 10.31 -14.01
CA ILE A 252 -14.60 8.94 -14.31
C ILE A 252 -15.62 8.31 -15.26
N VAL A 253 -15.13 7.73 -16.35
CA VAL A 253 -15.93 7.00 -17.33
C VAL A 253 -15.30 5.64 -17.60
N VAL A 254 -16.11 4.58 -17.50
CA VAL A 254 -15.67 3.21 -17.78
C VAL A 254 -16.28 2.74 -19.09
N MET A 255 -15.44 2.28 -20.00
CA MET A 255 -15.85 1.73 -21.29
C MET A 255 -15.53 0.25 -21.41
N ASP A 256 -16.28 -0.45 -22.26
CA ASP A 256 -15.89 -1.80 -22.67
C ASP A 256 -14.65 -1.78 -23.59
N LYS A 257 -14.03 -2.95 -23.78
CA LYS A 257 -12.87 -3.14 -24.69
C LYS A 257 -13.04 -2.52 -26.09
N LYS A 258 -14.27 -2.39 -26.59
CA LYS A 258 -14.53 -1.87 -27.95
C LYS A 258 -14.76 -0.37 -27.99
N GLY A 259 -15.03 0.25 -26.84
CA GLY A 259 -15.50 1.63 -26.75
C GLY A 259 -16.93 1.82 -27.25
N ASP A 260 -17.72 0.73 -27.33
CA ASP A 260 -19.09 0.78 -27.83
C ASP A 260 -20.09 1.06 -26.69
N ASN A 261 -19.73 0.69 -25.46
CA ASN A 261 -20.56 0.83 -24.27
C ASN A 261 -19.83 1.69 -23.23
N GLU A 262 -20.54 2.68 -22.71
CA GLU A 262 -20.03 3.68 -21.78
C GLU A 262 -20.85 3.63 -20.49
N LEU A 263 -20.17 3.54 -19.36
CA LEU A 263 -20.70 3.67 -18.02
C LEU A 263 -20.09 4.95 -17.40
N PRO A 264 -20.82 6.07 -17.40
CA PRO A 264 -20.43 7.25 -16.66
C PRO A 264 -20.55 6.96 -15.16
N ILE A 265 -19.45 7.13 -14.43
CA ILE A 265 -19.43 7.01 -12.97
C ILE A 265 -19.73 8.39 -12.36
N GLY A 266 -19.09 9.44 -12.88
CA GLY A 266 -19.22 10.82 -12.43
C GLY A 266 -17.92 11.34 -11.79
N ILE A 267 -18.03 12.47 -11.09
CA ILE A 267 -16.89 13.08 -10.40
C ILE A 267 -16.59 12.28 -9.14
N ILE A 268 -15.38 11.72 -9.06
CA ILE A 268 -14.88 10.95 -7.91
C ILE A 268 -13.74 11.72 -7.26
N ASN A 269 -13.74 11.84 -5.94
CA ASN A 269 -12.68 12.52 -5.18
C ASN A 269 -11.49 11.59 -4.90
N PRO A 270 -10.27 12.13 -4.69
CA PRO A 270 -9.12 11.35 -4.25
C PRO A 270 -9.42 10.56 -2.98
N GLY A 271 -9.16 9.25 -3.01
CA GLY A 271 -9.42 8.30 -1.94
C GLY A 271 -10.82 7.68 -1.94
N GLU A 272 -11.77 8.21 -2.72
CA GLU A 272 -13.14 7.70 -2.80
C GLU A 272 -13.20 6.39 -3.61
N THR A 273 -14.12 5.51 -3.22
CA THR A 273 -14.36 4.23 -3.89
C THR A 273 -15.63 4.25 -4.73
N PHE A 274 -15.60 3.63 -5.91
CA PHE A 274 -16.76 3.41 -6.75
C PHE A 274 -16.83 1.97 -7.27
N THR A 275 -18.04 1.52 -7.62
CA THR A 275 -18.30 0.17 -8.11
C THR A 275 -18.59 0.14 -9.60
N VAL A 276 -17.94 -0.78 -10.30
CA VAL A 276 -18.24 -1.15 -11.68
C VAL A 276 -18.94 -2.52 -11.68
N ASP A 277 -20.23 -2.55 -12.03
CA ASP A 277 -21.05 -3.76 -12.00
C ASP A 277 -21.50 -4.20 -13.41
N GLY A 278 -21.13 -5.43 -13.79
CA GLY A 278 -21.52 -6.08 -15.03
C GLY A 278 -22.98 -6.49 -15.10
N SER A 279 -23.69 -6.50 -13.97
CA SER A 279 -25.12 -6.79 -13.87
C SER A 279 -26.01 -5.65 -14.39
N THR A 280 -25.47 -4.44 -14.51
CA THR A 280 -26.15 -3.26 -15.07
C THR A 280 -26.62 -3.46 -16.51
N GLY A 281 -26.05 -4.44 -17.23
CA GLY A 281 -26.37 -4.75 -18.61
C GLY A 281 -25.77 -3.76 -19.62
N ILE A 282 -24.95 -2.82 -19.17
CA ILE A 282 -24.24 -1.86 -20.03
C ILE A 282 -23.16 -2.58 -20.84
N PHE A 283 -22.39 -3.45 -20.19
CA PHE A 283 -21.40 -4.29 -20.84
C PHE A 283 -22.10 -5.55 -21.40
N ASP A 284 -22.67 -5.47 -22.61
CA ASP A 284 -23.48 -6.55 -23.25
C ASP A 284 -22.66 -7.79 -23.62
N ASP A 285 -22.24 -8.55 -22.61
CA ASP A 285 -21.59 -9.85 -22.76
C ASP A 285 -22.59 -11.03 -22.59
N LYS A 286 -23.86 -10.70 -22.32
CA LYS A 286 -25.00 -11.62 -22.08
C LYS A 286 -24.82 -12.56 -20.89
N LYS A 287 -23.83 -12.30 -20.04
CA LYS A 287 -23.45 -13.13 -18.90
C LYS A 287 -23.35 -12.31 -17.61
N ASN A 288 -23.73 -11.03 -17.64
CA ASN A 288 -23.66 -10.10 -16.52
C ASN A 288 -22.22 -9.96 -15.98
N THR A 289 -21.22 -9.95 -16.87
CA THR A 289 -19.81 -9.74 -16.51
C THR A 289 -19.27 -8.46 -17.13
N LEU A 290 -18.13 -7.98 -16.65
CA LEU A 290 -17.43 -6.79 -17.16
C LEU A 290 -16.74 -7.01 -18.52
N GLY A 291 -17.08 -8.09 -19.24
CA GLY A 291 -16.46 -8.40 -20.52
C GLY A 291 -15.12 -9.14 -20.35
N THR A 292 -14.12 -8.78 -21.13
CA THR A 292 -12.74 -9.35 -21.01
C THR A 292 -11.73 -8.31 -20.58
N GLU A 293 -12.10 -7.04 -20.71
CA GLU A 293 -11.27 -5.88 -20.45
C GLU A 293 -12.21 -4.67 -20.39
N ILE A 294 -11.94 -3.79 -19.44
CA ILE A 294 -12.54 -2.46 -19.35
C ILE A 294 -11.44 -1.41 -19.54
N VAL A 295 -11.83 -0.24 -20.04
CA VAL A 295 -10.96 0.92 -20.20
C VAL A 295 -11.51 2.04 -19.33
N ILE A 296 -10.67 2.63 -18.49
CA ILE A 296 -11.07 3.72 -17.60
C ILE A 296 -10.51 5.03 -18.13
N PHE A 297 -11.36 6.03 -18.24
CA PHE A 297 -11.04 7.40 -18.63
C PHE A 297 -11.16 8.32 -17.42
N VAL A 298 -10.20 9.24 -17.30
CA VAL A 298 -10.16 10.32 -16.29
C VAL A 298 -10.22 11.63 -17.07
N ASP A 299 -11.23 12.46 -16.83
CA ASP A 299 -11.49 13.72 -17.55
C ASP A 299 -11.46 13.57 -19.09
N GLY A 300 -11.98 12.44 -19.58
CA GLY A 300 -12.05 12.11 -21.01
C GLY A 300 -10.73 11.65 -21.64
N VAL A 301 -9.66 11.47 -20.85
CA VAL A 301 -8.38 10.90 -21.29
C VAL A 301 -8.28 9.45 -20.82
N GLU A 302 -7.87 8.54 -21.71
CA GLU A 302 -7.64 7.13 -21.35
C GLU A 302 -6.57 7.05 -20.27
N ASN A 303 -6.92 6.54 -19.09
CA ASN A 303 -6.03 6.41 -17.95
C ASN A 303 -5.43 5.01 -17.86
N THR A 304 -6.29 3.97 -17.85
CA THR A 304 -5.83 2.59 -17.70
C THR A 304 -6.77 1.57 -18.36
N LYS A 305 -6.29 0.32 -18.49
CA LYS A 305 -7.05 -0.84 -18.96
C LYS A 305 -6.94 -1.96 -17.94
N ILE A 306 -8.09 -2.54 -17.57
CA ILE A 306 -8.15 -3.62 -16.58
C ILE A 306 -8.67 -4.88 -17.26
N HIS A 307 -7.89 -5.96 -17.22
CA HIS A 307 -8.31 -7.27 -17.73
C HIS A 307 -9.31 -7.95 -16.79
N THR A 308 -10.56 -8.03 -17.20
CA THR A 308 -11.68 -8.61 -16.42
C THR A 308 -12.00 -10.05 -16.80
N SER A 309 -11.18 -10.69 -17.64
CA SER A 309 -11.40 -12.05 -18.15
C SER A 309 -11.06 -13.18 -17.16
N CYS A 310 -10.46 -12.87 -16.01
CA CYS A 310 -9.75 -13.81 -15.14
C CYS A 310 -8.58 -14.55 -15.82
N SER A 311 -8.07 -14.05 -16.96
CA SER A 311 -6.84 -14.57 -17.55
C SER A 311 -5.58 -13.97 -16.92
N GLN A 312 -5.75 -12.98 -16.04
CA GLN A 312 -4.73 -12.33 -15.23
C GLN A 312 -5.25 -12.30 -13.79
N PRO A 313 -4.36 -12.40 -12.78
CA PRO A 313 -4.73 -12.20 -11.38
C PRO A 313 -5.40 -10.83 -11.20
N ILE A 314 -6.50 -10.81 -10.46
CA ILE A 314 -7.20 -9.59 -10.11
C ILE A 314 -7.89 -9.80 -8.77
N GLY A 315 -7.78 -8.80 -7.89
CA GLY A 315 -8.30 -8.84 -6.54
C GLY A 315 -7.84 -7.62 -5.74
N PRO A 316 -8.35 -7.44 -4.51
CA PRO A 316 -7.97 -6.36 -3.62
C PRO A 316 -6.45 -6.15 -3.50
N GLY A 317 -6.02 -4.89 -3.50
CA GLY A 317 -4.63 -4.45 -3.43
C GLY A 317 -3.95 -4.18 -4.79
N LEU A 318 -4.52 -4.68 -5.90
CA LEU A 318 -3.95 -4.47 -7.23
C LEU A 318 -4.24 -3.06 -7.75
N THR A 319 -3.23 -2.36 -8.27
CA THR A 319 -3.37 -0.98 -8.79
C THR A 319 -3.18 -0.94 -10.30
N PHE A 320 -3.98 -0.12 -10.98
CA PHE A 320 -3.99 0.11 -12.42
C PHE A 320 -4.11 1.62 -12.67
N GLY A 321 -3.08 2.27 -13.22
CA GLY A 321 -3.05 3.72 -13.32
C GLY A 321 -3.40 4.39 -11.99
N ASP A 322 -4.41 5.26 -11.98
CA ASP A 322 -4.85 5.98 -10.77
C ASP A 322 -5.84 5.20 -9.90
N PHE A 323 -6.00 3.88 -10.08
CA PHE A 323 -7.05 3.11 -9.41
C PHE A 323 -6.54 1.88 -8.68
N THR A 324 -6.92 1.70 -7.41
CA THR A 324 -6.65 0.48 -6.65
C THR A 324 -7.92 -0.35 -6.53
N VAL A 325 -7.84 -1.65 -6.82
CA VAL A 325 -8.90 -2.60 -6.53
C VAL A 325 -9.00 -2.76 -5.01
N VAL A 326 -10.15 -2.42 -4.45
CA VAL A 326 -10.44 -2.60 -3.01
C VAL A 326 -11.41 -3.77 -2.76
N GLY A 327 -12.10 -4.23 -3.80
CA GLY A 327 -13.07 -5.31 -3.75
C GLY A 327 -13.48 -5.78 -5.15
N GLY A 328 -14.24 -6.87 -5.20
CA GLY A 328 -14.85 -7.31 -6.45
C GLY A 328 -15.26 -8.78 -6.41
N ALA A 329 -15.99 -9.22 -7.42
CA ALA A 329 -16.45 -10.59 -7.54
C ALA A 329 -16.28 -11.12 -8.97
N SER A 330 -16.11 -12.43 -9.09
CA SER A 330 -16.09 -13.17 -10.35
C SER A 330 -17.26 -14.13 -10.45
N ARG A 331 -17.65 -14.42 -11.69
CA ARG A 331 -18.87 -15.18 -12.01
C ARG A 331 -18.93 -16.55 -11.35
N ASN A 332 -17.81 -17.26 -11.31
CA ASN A 332 -17.73 -18.61 -10.76
C ASN A 332 -16.97 -18.65 -9.42
N GLY A 333 -16.04 -17.71 -9.20
CA GLY A 333 -15.24 -17.65 -7.97
C GLY A 333 -15.92 -16.94 -6.80
N GLY A 334 -16.99 -16.17 -7.04
CA GLY A 334 -17.55 -15.32 -5.98
C GLY A 334 -16.61 -14.15 -5.69
N GLU A 335 -16.51 -13.72 -4.44
CA GLU A 335 -15.64 -12.61 -4.03
C GLU A 335 -14.17 -12.88 -4.41
N LEU A 336 -13.51 -11.87 -4.96
CA LEU A 336 -12.11 -11.92 -5.36
C LEU A 336 -11.23 -11.87 -4.13
N CYS A 337 -10.35 -12.86 -3.96
CA CYS A 337 -9.37 -12.78 -2.88
C CYS A 337 -8.42 -11.60 -3.08
N PRO A 338 -7.96 -10.95 -1.98
CA PRO A 338 -6.80 -10.08 -2.07
C PRO A 338 -5.72 -10.90 -2.77
N LEU A 339 -5.08 -10.30 -3.75
CA LEU A 339 -3.84 -10.89 -4.22
C LEU A 339 -2.92 -10.73 -3.04
N ASP A 340 -2.54 -11.85 -2.41
CA ASP A 340 -1.75 -11.84 -1.18
C ASP A 340 -0.73 -10.69 -1.28
N PRO A 341 -0.84 -9.62 -0.46
CA PRO A 341 0.27 -8.72 -0.33
C PRO A 341 1.45 -9.61 0.03
N PRO A 342 2.64 -9.41 -0.56
CA PRO A 342 3.80 -10.16 -0.11
C PRO A 342 3.80 -10.10 1.42
N PRO A 343 3.92 -11.23 2.13
CA PRO A 343 4.20 -11.20 3.55
C PRO A 343 5.50 -10.41 3.75
N GLY A 344 5.36 -9.10 3.90
CA GLY A 344 6.40 -8.20 4.34
C GLY A 344 6.61 -8.49 5.81
N ASN A 345 7.82 -8.96 6.13
CA ASN A 345 8.33 -9.28 7.47
C ASN A 345 7.88 -10.61 8.07
N GLY A 346 7.96 -11.70 7.31
CA GLY A 346 8.18 -13.02 7.88
C GLY A 346 9.59 -13.49 7.55
N ASP A 347 10.31 -14.05 8.53
CA ASP A 347 11.65 -14.69 8.38
C ASP A 347 11.69 -15.88 7.38
N ASP A 348 10.70 -16.02 6.49
CA ASP A 348 10.50 -17.11 5.52
C ASP A 348 10.44 -16.54 4.08
N CYS A 349 11.43 -15.74 3.69
CA CYS A 349 11.74 -15.54 2.27
C CYS A 349 12.56 -16.74 1.76
N GLY A 350 12.48 -17.05 0.47
CA GLY A 350 13.23 -18.13 -0.15
C GLY A 350 14.14 -17.66 -1.28
N GLU A 351 15.13 -18.49 -1.62
CA GLU A 351 15.86 -18.32 -2.87
C GLU A 351 14.89 -18.42 -4.05
N CYS A 352 15.13 -17.62 -5.10
CA CYS A 352 14.34 -17.72 -6.33
C CYS A 352 14.39 -19.17 -6.85
N ASP A 353 13.24 -19.84 -6.89
CA ASP A 353 13.10 -21.15 -7.52
C ASP A 353 11.83 -21.24 -8.37
N GLY A 354 11.92 -21.95 -9.49
CA GLY A 354 10.76 -22.23 -10.35
C GLY A 354 10.32 -21.07 -11.25
N LYS A 355 11.17 -20.04 -11.41
CA LYS A 355 10.94 -18.73 -12.08
C LYS A 355 10.13 -17.76 -11.23
N VAL A 356 10.36 -16.47 -11.51
CA VAL A 356 9.67 -15.34 -10.88
C VAL A 356 8.20 -15.33 -11.31
N THR A 357 7.30 -15.21 -10.35
CA THR A 357 5.85 -15.06 -10.52
C THR A 357 5.41 -13.60 -10.39
N ARG A 358 6.11 -12.82 -9.58
CA ARG A 358 5.89 -11.38 -9.37
C ARG A 358 7.21 -10.66 -9.18
N LEU A 359 7.35 -9.45 -9.71
CA LEU A 359 8.51 -8.60 -9.50
C LEU A 359 8.05 -7.16 -9.26
N ASP A 360 8.44 -6.59 -8.12
CA ASP A 360 8.11 -5.23 -7.72
C ASP A 360 9.35 -4.35 -7.91
N LEU A 361 9.22 -3.29 -8.72
CA LEU A 361 10.33 -2.44 -9.16
C LEU A 361 10.04 -0.98 -8.81
N VAL A 362 11.03 -0.27 -8.29
CA VAL A 362 11.02 1.20 -8.21
C VAL A 362 11.66 1.78 -9.46
N ASN A 363 11.07 2.85 -10.03
CA ASN A 363 11.68 3.67 -11.07
C ASN A 363 12.61 4.71 -10.45
N ASP A 364 13.92 4.44 -10.41
CA ASP A 364 14.93 5.39 -9.92
C ASP A 364 15.27 6.49 -10.95
N GLY A 365 14.79 6.33 -12.19
CA GLY A 365 14.95 7.29 -13.28
C GLY A 365 13.93 8.43 -13.23
N PRO A 366 13.98 9.35 -14.22
CA PRO A 366 12.96 10.38 -14.37
C PRO A 366 11.60 9.77 -14.76
N ALA A 367 10.52 10.51 -14.48
CA ALA A 367 9.17 10.13 -14.87
C ALA A 367 9.08 9.84 -16.38
N THR A 368 8.63 8.65 -16.76
CA THR A 368 8.59 8.19 -18.15
C THR A 368 7.54 7.12 -18.37
N GLN A 369 7.13 6.94 -19.63
CA GLN A 369 6.46 5.72 -20.07
C GLN A 369 7.42 4.53 -19.93
N ILE A 370 6.97 3.49 -19.24
CA ILE A 370 7.65 2.20 -19.08
C ILE A 370 6.83 1.15 -19.82
N VAL A 371 7.46 0.46 -20.79
CA VAL A 371 6.87 -0.69 -21.49
C VAL A 371 7.67 -1.93 -21.17
N VAL A 372 7.05 -2.92 -20.54
CA VAL A 372 7.68 -4.21 -20.26
C VAL A 372 7.12 -5.29 -21.16
N THR A 373 8.01 -6.06 -21.75
CA THR A 373 7.65 -7.18 -22.62
C THR A 373 8.30 -8.48 -22.14
N ASP A 374 7.56 -9.58 -22.29
CA ASP A 374 7.99 -10.95 -22.01
C ASP A 374 8.22 -11.74 -23.34
N LYS A 375 8.89 -12.89 -23.23
CA LYS A 375 9.17 -13.86 -24.31
C LYS A 375 9.96 -13.27 -25.47
N LYS A 376 11.07 -12.59 -25.17
CA LYS A 376 11.93 -11.93 -26.17
C LYS A 376 11.23 -10.80 -26.93
N GLY A 377 10.33 -10.06 -26.27
CA GLY A 377 9.73 -8.84 -26.82
C GLY A 377 8.41 -9.03 -27.57
N GLU A 378 7.74 -10.17 -27.41
CA GLU A 378 6.51 -10.49 -28.16
C GLU A 378 5.23 -10.21 -27.36
N ASN A 379 5.27 -10.22 -26.03
CA ASN A 379 4.10 -10.03 -25.18
C ASN A 379 4.28 -8.85 -24.24
N GLU A 380 3.52 -7.77 -24.42
CA GLU A 380 3.48 -6.65 -23.49
C GLU A 380 2.80 -7.09 -22.19
N ILE A 381 3.48 -6.87 -21.06
CA ILE A 381 3.02 -7.27 -19.72
C ILE A 381 2.86 -6.08 -18.77
N PHE A 382 3.34 -4.91 -19.17
CA PHE A 382 3.18 -3.64 -18.46
C PHE A 382 3.40 -2.49 -19.46
N ASN A 383 2.60 -1.42 -19.38
CA ASN A 383 2.72 -0.26 -20.27
C ASN A 383 2.07 0.96 -19.63
N GLU A 384 2.79 1.64 -18.74
CA GLU A 384 2.26 2.76 -17.96
C GLU A 384 3.29 3.89 -17.83
N PHE A 385 2.80 5.11 -17.54
CA PHE A 385 3.64 6.23 -17.16
C PHE A 385 3.95 6.12 -15.67
N VAL A 386 5.23 6.06 -15.31
CA VAL A 386 5.66 5.83 -13.93
C VAL A 386 6.50 7.02 -13.48
N GLU A 387 6.08 7.67 -12.40
CA GLU A 387 6.78 8.79 -11.78
C GLU A 387 8.16 8.38 -11.23
N ALA A 388 9.05 9.37 -11.06
CA ALA A 388 10.34 9.12 -10.43
C ALA A 388 10.15 8.71 -8.96
N GLY A 389 10.76 7.60 -8.56
CA GLY A 389 10.65 6.99 -7.23
C GLY A 389 9.39 6.15 -7.00
N ALA A 390 8.49 6.04 -7.99
CA ALA A 390 7.29 5.22 -7.86
C ALA A 390 7.59 3.73 -8.06
N THR A 391 6.88 2.89 -7.30
CA THR A 391 6.92 1.42 -7.45
C THR A 391 5.87 0.96 -8.46
N PHE A 392 6.22 -0.01 -9.30
CA PHE A 392 5.30 -0.72 -10.18
C PHE A 392 5.54 -2.23 -10.10
N THR A 393 4.49 -3.01 -10.33
CA THR A 393 4.51 -4.47 -10.18
C THR A 393 4.34 -5.17 -11.52
N LEU A 394 5.20 -6.15 -11.77
CA LEU A 394 5.12 -7.06 -12.90
C LEU A 394 4.65 -8.42 -12.43
N SER A 395 3.66 -8.99 -13.11
CA SER A 395 3.14 -10.33 -12.79
C SER A 395 3.37 -11.31 -13.93
N GLY A 396 3.52 -12.58 -13.59
CA GLY A 396 3.75 -13.67 -14.51
C GLY A 396 2.48 -14.14 -15.21
N PHE A 397 2.54 -14.27 -16.54
CA PHE A 397 1.37 -14.61 -17.36
C PHE A 397 1.56 -15.87 -18.20
N ASP A 398 2.63 -16.64 -17.99
CA ASP A 398 2.75 -17.96 -18.62
C ASP A 398 1.76 -18.96 -18.01
N LYS A 399 1.65 -20.15 -18.60
CA LYS A 399 0.70 -21.20 -18.16
C LYS A 399 0.87 -21.65 -16.70
N ASN A 400 1.94 -21.24 -16.02
CA ASN A 400 2.19 -21.52 -14.62
C ASN A 400 2.15 -20.25 -13.76
N GLY A 401 1.64 -19.13 -14.27
CA GLY A 401 1.64 -17.84 -13.58
C GLY A 401 3.03 -17.23 -13.40
N THR A 402 4.01 -17.61 -14.23
CA THR A 402 5.39 -17.10 -14.16
C THR A 402 5.68 -16.08 -15.25
N LEU A 403 6.57 -15.15 -14.97
CA LEU A 403 7.24 -14.34 -15.99
C LEU A 403 8.00 -15.30 -16.91
N GLY A 404 8.24 -14.92 -18.16
CA GLY A 404 9.12 -15.70 -19.01
C GLY A 404 10.54 -15.71 -18.47
N THR A 405 11.47 -16.28 -19.23
CA THR A 405 12.85 -16.43 -18.72
C THR A 405 13.62 -15.12 -18.65
N GLU A 406 13.17 -14.11 -19.37
CA GLU A 406 13.75 -12.78 -19.45
C GLU A 406 12.64 -11.80 -19.84
N ILE A 407 12.60 -10.67 -19.15
CA ILE A 407 11.76 -9.52 -19.50
C ILE A 407 12.63 -8.40 -20.07
N VAL A 408 12.04 -7.58 -20.93
CA VAL A 408 12.67 -6.40 -21.51
C VAL A 408 11.85 -5.18 -21.12
N ILE A 409 12.45 -4.27 -20.37
CA ILE A 409 11.89 -2.98 -19.96
C ILE A 409 12.40 -1.91 -20.92
N LYS A 410 11.49 -1.16 -21.53
CA LYS A 410 11.81 -0.01 -22.39
C LYS A 410 11.36 1.27 -21.70
N ALA A 411 12.30 2.18 -21.49
CA ALA A 411 12.05 3.48 -20.86
C ALA A 411 13.01 4.53 -21.45
N ASN A 412 12.53 5.74 -21.71
CA ASN A 412 13.34 6.85 -22.27
C ASN A 412 14.17 6.49 -23.54
N GLY A 413 13.73 5.50 -24.32
CA GLY A 413 14.47 5.03 -25.50
C GLY A 413 15.61 4.04 -25.22
N SER A 414 15.83 3.68 -23.96
CA SER A 414 16.76 2.64 -23.51
C SER A 414 16.03 1.31 -23.28
N GLU A 415 16.76 0.19 -23.40
CA GLU A 415 16.25 -1.15 -23.11
C GLU A 415 17.05 -1.80 -21.97
N THR A 416 16.37 -2.19 -20.90
CA THR A 416 16.91 -2.97 -19.77
C THR A 416 16.39 -4.40 -19.85
N LYS A 417 17.23 -5.39 -19.57
CA LYS A 417 16.83 -6.80 -19.54
C LYS A 417 17.00 -7.38 -18.15
N ILE A 418 16.01 -8.13 -17.69
CA ILE A 418 16.03 -8.79 -16.38
C ILE A 418 15.76 -10.27 -16.57
N HIS A 419 16.63 -11.12 -16.04
CA HIS A 419 16.45 -12.56 -16.04
C HIS A 419 15.51 -12.99 -14.91
N THR A 420 14.32 -13.48 -15.28
CA THR A 420 13.26 -13.89 -14.35
C THR A 420 13.14 -15.42 -14.25
N SER A 421 14.12 -16.15 -14.76
CA SER A 421 14.19 -17.62 -14.76
C SER A 421 14.64 -18.25 -13.43
N CYS A 422 15.05 -17.45 -12.44
CA CYS A 422 15.81 -17.89 -11.26
C CYS A 422 17.15 -18.57 -11.58
N SER A 423 17.68 -18.39 -12.80
CA SER A 423 19.05 -18.84 -13.12
C SER A 423 20.12 -17.86 -12.66
N GLN A 424 19.70 -16.67 -12.22
CA GLN A 424 20.50 -15.63 -11.61
C GLN A 424 19.78 -15.23 -10.30
N PRO A 425 20.53 -14.82 -9.26
CA PRO A 425 19.92 -14.22 -8.07
C PRO A 425 19.07 -13.02 -8.46
N ILE A 426 17.88 -12.94 -7.87
CA ILE A 426 16.97 -11.82 -8.04
C ILE A 426 16.21 -11.66 -6.72
N GLY A 427 16.11 -10.43 -6.24
CA GLY A 427 15.48 -10.11 -4.97
C GLY A 427 15.66 -8.64 -4.62
N PRO A 428 15.00 -8.17 -3.55
CA PRO A 428 15.10 -6.79 -3.08
C PRO A 428 16.55 -6.29 -2.98
N GLY A 429 16.76 -5.06 -3.45
CA GLY A 429 18.06 -4.38 -3.49
C GLY A 429 18.81 -4.50 -4.83
N LEU A 430 18.40 -5.40 -5.73
CA LEU A 430 19.07 -5.58 -7.02
C LEU A 430 18.61 -4.53 -8.05
N SER A 431 19.55 -3.79 -8.64
CA SER A 431 19.25 -2.75 -9.64
C SER A 431 19.61 -3.17 -11.08
N PHE A 432 18.78 -2.73 -12.03
CA PHE A 432 18.93 -2.95 -13.46
C PHE A 432 18.71 -1.63 -14.21
N GLY A 433 19.79 -0.90 -14.50
CA GLY A 433 19.66 0.45 -15.06
C GLY A 433 18.95 1.38 -14.07
N ASP A 434 17.87 2.03 -14.52
CA ASP A 434 17.06 2.96 -13.71
C ASP A 434 15.99 2.24 -12.84
N PHE A 435 16.10 0.94 -12.61
CA PHE A 435 15.08 0.16 -11.89
C PHE A 435 15.68 -0.64 -10.74
N THR A 436 15.12 -0.55 -9.54
CA THR A 436 15.53 -1.34 -8.38
C THR A 436 14.43 -2.30 -7.96
N VAL A 437 14.77 -3.57 -7.79
CA VAL A 437 13.88 -4.58 -7.22
C VAL A 437 13.66 -4.24 -5.75
N VAL A 438 12.40 -4.08 -5.36
CA VAL A 438 11.99 -3.85 -3.96
C VAL A 438 11.17 -5.01 -3.39
N GLY A 439 10.75 -5.94 -4.25
CA GLY A 439 9.96 -7.10 -3.88
C GLY A 439 9.77 -8.07 -5.04
N GLY A 440 9.22 -9.24 -4.76
CA GLY A 440 8.82 -10.20 -5.76
C GLY A 440 8.67 -11.60 -5.18
N ALA A 441 8.15 -12.52 -5.98
CA ALA A 441 7.99 -13.92 -5.60
C ALA A 441 8.42 -14.84 -6.74
N SER A 442 8.75 -16.08 -6.38
CA SER A 442 9.05 -17.17 -7.30
C SER A 442 8.13 -18.35 -7.07
N ARG A 443 7.90 -19.14 -8.13
CA ARG A 443 6.87 -20.20 -8.13
C ARG A 443 7.09 -21.24 -7.04
N ASN A 444 8.33 -21.60 -6.79
CA ASN A 444 8.68 -22.64 -5.83
C ASN A 444 9.35 -22.06 -4.56
N GLY A 445 9.98 -20.89 -4.66
CA GLY A 445 10.73 -20.28 -3.56
C GLY A 445 9.89 -19.33 -2.68
N GLY A 446 8.68 -18.97 -3.09
CA GLY A 446 7.89 -17.96 -2.37
C GLY A 446 8.48 -16.57 -2.55
N GLU A 447 8.38 -15.71 -1.53
CA GLU A 447 8.92 -14.35 -1.55
C GLU A 447 10.43 -14.34 -1.79
N LEU A 448 10.88 -13.44 -2.66
CA LEU A 448 12.31 -13.27 -2.94
C LEU A 448 12.99 -12.62 -1.73
N CYS A 449 14.00 -13.29 -1.18
CA CYS A 449 14.83 -12.68 -0.15
C CYS A 449 15.56 -11.45 -0.69
N PRO A 450 15.72 -10.39 0.12
CA PRO A 450 16.76 -9.40 -0.14
C PRO A 450 18.04 -10.14 -0.47
N LEU A 451 18.68 -9.73 -1.56
CA LEU A 451 20.04 -10.22 -1.78
C LEU A 451 20.84 -9.57 -0.67
N ASP A 452 21.30 -10.38 0.30
CA ASP A 452 22.17 -9.89 1.35
C ASP A 452 23.28 -9.08 0.65
N PRO A 453 23.50 -7.79 1.01
CA PRO A 453 24.80 -7.21 0.72
C PRO A 453 25.81 -8.19 1.33
N PRO A 454 26.91 -8.54 0.62
CA PRO A 454 27.89 -9.47 1.14
C PRO A 454 28.18 -9.06 2.58
N PRO A 455 28.10 -9.97 3.57
CA PRO A 455 28.03 -9.60 4.98
C PRO A 455 29.20 -8.68 5.35
N GLY A 456 28.90 -7.38 5.39
CA GLY A 456 29.87 -6.35 5.71
C GLY A 456 30.34 -6.51 7.15
N ASN A 457 31.61 -6.83 7.31
CA ASN A 457 32.40 -6.75 8.54
C ASN A 457 31.88 -7.55 9.75
N GLY A 458 32.03 -8.86 9.67
CA GLY A 458 32.39 -9.68 10.83
C GLY A 458 33.86 -10.06 10.71
N GLY A 459 34.75 -9.36 11.42
CA GLY A 459 36.19 -9.64 11.39
C GLY A 459 36.49 -11.08 11.81
N ASP A 460 36.90 -11.91 10.85
CA ASP A 460 37.68 -13.12 11.04
C ASP A 460 38.63 -13.25 9.83
N ASP A 461 39.90 -13.52 10.11
CA ASP A 461 41.09 -13.40 9.25
C ASP A 461 41.16 -14.39 8.03
N ASP A 462 40.04 -14.82 7.45
CA ASP A 462 40.01 -15.81 6.34
C ASP A 462 39.19 -15.32 5.12
N CYS A 463 39.43 -14.09 4.64
CA CYS A 463 39.04 -13.77 3.26
C CYS A 463 39.99 -14.52 2.29
N GLU A 464 39.46 -15.30 1.36
CA GLU A 464 40.25 -15.94 0.29
C GLU A 464 39.43 -15.92 -1.00
N CYS A 465 40.05 -15.64 -2.15
CA CYS A 465 39.37 -15.83 -3.42
C CYS A 465 39.36 -17.32 -3.76
N ASP A 466 38.20 -17.98 -3.66
CA ASP A 466 38.03 -19.37 -4.12
C ASP A 466 36.82 -19.54 -5.03
N GLY A 467 36.92 -20.45 -6.00
CA GLY A 467 35.81 -20.79 -6.89
C GLY A 467 35.54 -19.79 -8.01
N LYS A 468 36.46 -18.82 -8.24
CA LYS A 468 36.36 -17.65 -9.12
C LYS A 468 35.46 -16.55 -8.57
N VAL A 469 35.68 -15.33 -9.05
CA VAL A 469 34.88 -14.15 -8.71
C VAL A 469 33.49 -14.27 -9.31
N ASP A 470 32.45 -13.99 -8.53
CA ASP A 470 31.04 -13.98 -8.93
C ASP A 470 30.38 -12.60 -8.88
N TYR A 471 31.01 -11.63 -8.21
CA TYR A 471 30.55 -10.25 -8.13
C TYR A 471 31.74 -9.28 -8.06
N LEU A 472 31.59 -8.11 -8.70
CA LEU A 472 32.50 -6.98 -8.53
C LEU A 472 31.71 -5.67 -8.51
N LYS A 473 32.15 -4.74 -7.67
CA LYS A 473 31.82 -3.33 -7.72
C LYS A 473 33.07 -2.53 -8.05
N LEU A 474 32.97 -1.70 -9.08
CA LEU A 474 34.05 -0.86 -9.57
C LEU A 474 33.70 0.61 -9.36
N SER A 475 34.69 1.40 -8.92
CA SER A 475 34.71 2.85 -9.09
C SER A 475 35.37 3.19 -10.42
N TYR A 476 34.81 4.17 -11.13
CA TYR A 476 35.30 4.67 -12.41
C TYR A 476 35.85 6.09 -12.25
N SER A 477 37.15 6.28 -12.49
CA SER A 477 37.85 7.55 -12.30
C SER A 477 38.04 8.34 -13.61
N GLY A 478 37.11 8.21 -14.56
CA GLY A 478 37.15 8.97 -15.80
C GLY A 478 36.75 10.43 -15.65
N ASP A 479 37.22 11.27 -16.58
CA ASP A 479 36.96 12.73 -16.56
C ASP A 479 35.52 13.11 -16.99
N LEU A 480 34.78 12.20 -17.63
CA LEU A 480 33.45 12.43 -18.20
C LEU A 480 32.53 11.22 -18.01
N ASP A 481 31.23 11.43 -18.25
CA ASP A 481 30.24 10.37 -18.26
C ASP A 481 30.36 9.50 -19.53
N ASP A 482 30.83 8.27 -19.37
CA ASP A 482 31.16 7.38 -20.49
C ASP A 482 30.28 6.12 -20.54
N ASP A 483 30.14 5.55 -21.74
CA ASP A 483 29.43 4.27 -21.93
C ASP A 483 30.37 3.12 -21.59
N ILE A 484 30.10 2.45 -20.47
CA ILE A 484 30.90 1.35 -19.95
C ILE A 484 30.23 0.01 -20.27
N ARG A 485 31.01 -0.91 -20.82
CA ARG A 485 30.57 -2.27 -21.14
C ARG A 485 31.56 -3.28 -20.63
N VAL A 486 31.11 -4.27 -19.88
CA VAL A 486 31.95 -5.35 -19.33
C VAL A 486 31.54 -6.66 -19.96
N GLU A 487 32.47 -7.38 -20.56
CA GLU A 487 32.25 -8.67 -21.19
C GLU A 487 33.02 -9.78 -20.47
N THR A 488 32.41 -10.95 -20.29
CA THR A 488 33.13 -12.17 -19.95
C THR A 488 33.65 -12.85 -21.20
N LYS A 489 34.78 -13.56 -21.07
CA LYS A 489 35.44 -14.26 -22.17
C LYS A 489 34.57 -15.27 -22.94
N LYS A 490 33.48 -15.77 -22.35
CA LYS A 490 32.68 -16.87 -22.93
C LYS A 490 31.17 -16.60 -23.02
N GLU A 491 30.60 -15.80 -22.13
CA GLU A 491 29.14 -15.71 -21.96
C GLU A 491 28.59 -14.31 -22.26
N GLY A 492 29.42 -13.38 -22.76
CA GLY A 492 29.00 -12.06 -23.27
C GLY A 492 28.97 -10.98 -22.19
N ASP A 493 28.25 -9.90 -22.46
CA ASP A 493 28.15 -8.71 -21.60
C ASP A 493 27.57 -9.07 -20.22
N VAL A 494 28.21 -8.62 -19.14
CA VAL A 494 27.73 -8.66 -17.74
C VAL A 494 27.34 -7.28 -17.22
N PHE A 495 27.77 -6.22 -17.91
CA PHE A 495 27.37 -4.85 -17.65
C PHE A 495 27.38 -4.07 -18.97
N ASN A 496 26.40 -3.19 -19.16
CA ASN A 496 26.37 -2.23 -20.27
C ASN A 496 25.52 -1.03 -19.84
N GLY A 497 26.16 0.12 -19.63
CA GLY A 497 25.46 1.33 -19.16
C GLY A 497 26.36 2.55 -19.14
N LYS A 498 25.74 3.72 -19.01
CA LYS A 498 26.45 5.00 -18.84
C LYS A 498 26.85 5.16 -17.39
N VAL A 499 28.12 5.46 -17.13
CA VAL A 499 28.68 5.67 -15.78
C VAL A 499 29.25 7.08 -15.70
N SER A 500 28.84 7.83 -14.68
CA SER A 500 29.33 9.20 -14.49
C SER A 500 30.81 9.23 -14.10
N ALA A 501 31.46 10.38 -14.35
CA ALA A 501 32.78 10.66 -13.79
C ALA A 501 32.78 10.47 -12.25
N ASP A 502 33.77 9.75 -11.72
CA ASP A 502 33.86 9.32 -10.31
C ASP A 502 32.71 8.41 -9.82
N GLY A 503 31.89 7.88 -10.74
CA GLY A 503 30.77 7.01 -10.45
C GLY A 503 31.19 5.60 -10.05
N THR A 504 30.22 4.80 -9.59
CA THR A 504 30.42 3.37 -9.31
C THR A 504 29.40 2.54 -10.07
N PHE A 505 29.77 1.33 -10.43
CA PHE A 505 28.87 0.35 -11.04
C PHE A 505 29.26 -1.06 -10.59
N GLU A 506 28.31 -1.97 -10.64
CA GLU A 506 28.50 -3.36 -10.20
C GLU A 506 27.87 -4.36 -11.16
N PHE A 507 28.36 -5.58 -11.11
CA PHE A 507 27.90 -6.65 -12.00
C PHE A 507 28.24 -8.03 -11.46
N TYR A 508 27.48 -9.01 -11.93
CA TYR A 508 27.54 -10.40 -11.48
C TYR A 508 27.98 -11.35 -12.60
N GLY A 509 28.50 -12.50 -12.19
CA GLY A 509 28.89 -13.59 -13.07
C GLY A 509 27.73 -14.17 -13.87
N ASN A 510 27.89 -14.23 -15.20
CA ASN A 510 26.88 -14.79 -16.10
C ASN A 510 27.17 -16.22 -16.58
N ASP A 511 28.26 -16.85 -16.12
CA ASP A 511 28.53 -18.24 -16.53
C ASP A 511 27.57 -19.23 -15.86
N LYS A 512 27.51 -20.49 -16.34
CA LYS A 512 26.64 -21.56 -15.79
C LYS A 512 26.78 -21.82 -14.28
N LYS A 513 27.78 -21.22 -13.64
CA LYS A 513 28.14 -21.37 -12.25
C LYS A 513 27.92 -20.07 -11.46
N GLY A 514 27.38 -19.03 -12.09
CA GLY A 514 27.21 -17.69 -11.51
C GLY A 514 28.51 -16.90 -11.41
N THR A 515 29.56 -17.26 -12.15
CA THR A 515 30.89 -16.62 -12.01
C THR A 515 31.26 -15.76 -13.22
N LEU A 516 32.17 -14.80 -13.05
CA LEU A 516 32.70 -13.90 -14.09
C LEU A 516 33.67 -14.61 -15.06
N GLY A 517 33.65 -15.94 -15.11
CA GLY A 517 34.56 -16.71 -15.95
C GLY A 517 35.98 -16.75 -15.41
N THR A 518 36.97 -16.49 -16.25
CA THR A 518 38.39 -16.44 -15.85
C THR A 518 39.00 -15.06 -16.02
N GLU A 519 38.29 -14.20 -16.74
CA GLU A 519 38.74 -12.90 -17.20
C GLU A 519 37.53 -12.13 -17.69
N ILE A 520 37.47 -10.85 -17.32
CA ILE A 520 36.55 -9.86 -17.88
C ILE A 520 37.33 -8.85 -18.72
N THR A 521 36.65 -8.27 -19.71
CA THR A 521 37.15 -7.18 -20.54
C THR A 521 36.22 -5.99 -20.40
N ILE A 522 36.76 -4.84 -20.02
CA ILE A 522 36.01 -3.59 -19.88
C ILE A 522 36.28 -2.72 -21.11
N TYR A 523 35.21 -2.20 -21.69
CA TYR A 523 35.23 -1.26 -22.81
C TYR A 523 34.70 0.09 -22.34
N VAL A 524 35.33 1.17 -22.82
CA VAL A 524 34.89 2.56 -22.62
C VAL A 524 34.57 3.12 -24.01
N ASN A 525 33.33 3.57 -24.21
CA ASN A 525 32.84 4.09 -25.49
C ASN A 525 33.11 3.15 -26.70
N GLY A 526 33.02 1.84 -26.45
CA GLY A 526 33.24 0.79 -27.45
C GLY A 526 34.70 0.42 -27.71
N GLU A 527 35.67 1.09 -27.10
CA GLU A 527 37.09 0.74 -27.18
C GLU A 527 37.52 -0.11 -25.97
N GLU A 528 38.31 -1.17 -26.21
CA GLU A 528 38.82 -2.03 -25.13
C GLU A 528 39.76 -1.23 -24.22
N ALA A 529 39.37 -1.05 -22.95
CA ALA A 529 40.13 -0.28 -21.98
C ALA A 529 41.05 -1.17 -21.14
N VAL A 530 40.50 -2.21 -20.49
CA VAL A 530 41.27 -3.08 -19.59
C VAL A 530 40.73 -4.50 -19.51
N LYS A 531 41.57 -5.43 -19.07
CA LYS A 531 41.21 -6.81 -18.73
C LYS A 531 41.56 -7.11 -17.28
N ILE A 532 40.64 -7.76 -16.57
CA ILE A 532 40.80 -8.13 -15.16
C ILE A 532 40.66 -9.65 -15.02
N HIS A 533 41.60 -10.29 -14.35
CA HIS A 533 41.56 -11.74 -14.10
C HIS A 533 40.61 -12.08 -12.94
N THR A 534 39.58 -12.85 -13.21
CA THR A 534 38.53 -13.23 -12.24
C THR A 534 38.60 -14.70 -11.80
N SER A 535 39.70 -15.39 -12.11
CA SER A 535 39.87 -16.82 -11.83
C SER A 535 40.37 -17.18 -10.43
N CYS A 536 40.59 -16.20 -9.55
CA CYS A 536 41.30 -16.34 -8.27
C CYS A 536 42.76 -16.85 -8.37
N SER A 537 43.32 -16.94 -9.58
CA SER A 537 44.72 -17.33 -9.80
C SER A 537 45.70 -16.15 -9.73
N GLN A 538 45.18 -14.94 -9.58
CA GLN A 538 45.93 -13.69 -9.39
C GLN A 538 45.25 -12.90 -8.26
N PRO A 539 45.98 -12.05 -7.53
CA PRO A 539 45.39 -11.17 -6.52
C PRO A 539 44.27 -10.34 -7.13
N ILE A 540 43.10 -10.37 -6.51
CA ILE A 540 41.92 -9.59 -6.88
C ILE A 540 41.13 -9.30 -5.61
N GLY A 541 40.63 -8.07 -5.50
CA GLY A 541 39.84 -7.58 -4.38
C GLY A 541 39.93 -6.07 -4.23
N PRO A 542 39.31 -5.50 -3.18
CA PRO A 542 39.28 -4.07 -2.95
C PRO A 542 40.67 -3.42 -3.00
N GLY A 543 40.81 -2.30 -3.70
CA GLY A 543 42.08 -1.61 -3.95
C GLY A 543 42.82 -2.08 -5.21
N LEU A 544 42.33 -3.08 -5.93
CA LEU A 544 42.87 -3.41 -7.26
C LEU A 544 42.53 -2.29 -8.26
N VAL A 545 43.55 -1.60 -8.74
CA VAL A 545 43.40 -0.59 -9.81
C VAL A 545 43.83 -1.16 -11.16
N ALA A 546 42.95 -1.05 -12.15
CA ALA A 546 43.14 -1.55 -13.52
C ALA A 546 42.68 -0.48 -14.53
N GLY A 547 43.61 0.34 -15.02
CA GLY A 547 43.25 1.50 -15.84
C GLY A 547 42.56 2.57 -14.99
N ASP A 548 41.42 3.08 -15.47
CA ASP A 548 40.57 4.06 -14.77
C ASP A 548 39.52 3.38 -13.86
N PHE A 549 39.73 2.12 -13.51
CA PHE A 549 38.81 1.33 -12.69
C PHE A 549 39.48 0.84 -11.42
N GLU A 550 38.83 1.03 -10.28
CA GLU A 550 39.23 0.49 -8.99
C GLU A 550 38.17 -0.51 -8.48
N VAL A 551 38.59 -1.71 -8.13
CA VAL A 551 37.73 -2.64 -7.38
C VAL A 551 37.56 -2.06 -5.99
N ILE A 552 36.31 -1.76 -5.63
CA ILE A 552 35.96 -1.28 -4.29
C ILE A 552 35.24 -2.35 -3.46
N GLU A 553 34.65 -3.35 -4.14
CA GLU A 553 33.99 -4.50 -3.51
C GLU A 553 34.01 -5.71 -4.46
N GLY A 554 33.91 -6.91 -3.92
CA GLY A 554 33.74 -8.12 -4.72
C GLY A 554 33.65 -9.38 -3.88
N THR A 555 33.05 -10.43 -4.45
CA THR A 555 32.97 -11.77 -3.83
C THR A 555 33.46 -12.85 -4.78
N SER A 556 33.78 -14.01 -4.21
CA SER A 556 34.09 -15.23 -4.92
C SER A 556 33.18 -16.36 -4.48
N ARG A 557 32.88 -17.25 -5.44
CA ARG A 557 31.86 -18.28 -5.29
C ARG A 557 31.96 -19.13 -4.03
N ASN A 558 33.18 -19.51 -3.67
CA ASN A 558 33.41 -20.38 -2.52
C ASN A 558 34.06 -19.66 -1.34
N GLY A 559 34.65 -18.48 -1.59
CA GLY A 559 35.47 -17.77 -0.62
C GLY A 559 34.79 -16.57 0.02
N GLY A 560 33.60 -16.18 -0.45
CA GLY A 560 32.92 -14.97 0.03
C GLY A 560 33.68 -13.72 -0.39
N ASP A 561 33.76 -12.74 0.50
CA ASP A 561 34.38 -11.44 0.23
C ASP A 561 35.84 -11.54 -0.21
N LEU A 562 36.18 -10.78 -1.25
CA LEU A 562 37.56 -10.66 -1.69
C LEU A 562 38.38 -9.83 -0.70
N CYS A 563 39.60 -10.29 -0.40
CA CYS A 563 40.50 -9.51 0.44
C CYS A 563 40.94 -8.20 -0.23
N PRO A 564 41.07 -7.11 0.55
CA PRO A 564 41.77 -5.92 0.09
C PRO A 564 43.22 -6.22 -0.33
N LEU A 565 43.73 -5.49 -1.33
CA LEU A 565 45.09 -5.64 -1.87
C LEU A 565 46.14 -4.71 -1.26
#